data_AF-A0A2L1GUT9-F1
#
_entry.id   AF-A0A2L1GUT9-F1
#
_cell.length_a   1.000
_cell.length_b   1.000
_cell.length_c   1.000
_cell.angle_alpha   90.00
_cell.angle_beta   90.00
_cell.angle_gamma   90.00
#
_symmetry.space_group_name_H-M   'P 1'
#
loop_
_entity.id
_entity.type
_entity.pdbx_description
1 polymer ?
#
loop_
_entity_poly.entity_id
_entity_poly.type
_entity_poly.pdbx_seq_one_letter_code
_entity_poly.pdbx_strand_id
1 'polypeptide(L)'
;SVSFEACFMCVVIFCALSSCSYGLIDFYYNCWSSLLVFPLIYGLFLICVLCETNRTPFDYGEAESELVSGFNVEYSGIYFMCLFACEYIVMYVFSWLMVVLMVGGGFIGMLVLMFNLLFLMWARATLPRVRYDCFVNFFWGVCLCVLILGFFAIVN
;
A
#
# COMPACT_ATOMS: atom_id res chain seq x y z
N SER A 1 8.29 -0.40 -7.82
CA SER A 1 8.85 -0.96 -6.58
C SER A 1 9.71 0.05 -5.84
N VAL A 2 10.89 0.44 -6.32
CA VAL A 2 11.84 1.28 -5.53
C VAL A 2 11.25 2.60 -5.02
N SER A 3 10.51 3.33 -5.86
CA SER A 3 9.85 4.58 -5.45
C SER A 3 8.77 4.38 -4.38
N PHE A 4 8.12 3.21 -4.35
CA PHE A 4 7.08 2.89 -3.37
C PHE A 4 7.67 2.42 -2.06
N GLU A 5 8.74 1.64 -2.11
CA GLU A 5 9.44 1.19 -0.92
C GLU A 5 9.90 2.40 -0.08
N ALA A 6 10.40 3.46 -0.74
CA ALA A 6 10.72 4.72 -0.08
C ALA A 6 9.49 5.36 0.60
N CYS A 7 8.34 5.40 -0.08
CA CYS A 7 7.10 5.97 0.48
C CYS A 7 6.56 5.12 1.65
N PHE A 8 6.60 3.80 1.52
CA PHE A 8 6.18 2.87 2.56
C PHE A 8 7.05 3.03 3.82
N MET A 9 8.37 3.11 3.65
CA MET A 9 9.28 3.37 4.77
C MET A 9 8.98 4.69 5.47
N CYS A 10 8.65 5.75 4.73
CA CYS A 10 8.24 7.03 5.32
C CYS A 10 6.97 6.89 6.17
N VAL A 11 5.99 6.10 5.72
CA VAL A 11 4.76 5.86 6.50
C VAL A 11 5.05 5.03 7.76
N VAL A 12 5.92 4.03 7.68
CA VAL A 12 6.32 3.25 8.87
C VAL A 12 7.01 4.16 9.90
N ILE A 13 7.90 5.04 9.46
CA ILE A 13 8.56 6.02 10.34
C ILE A 13 7.54 6.98 10.96
N PHE A 14 6.59 7.48 10.16
CA PHE A 14 5.49 8.32 10.66
C PHE A 14 4.69 7.62 11.76
N CYS A 15 4.29 6.36 11.54
CA CYS A 15 3.57 5.58 12.54
C CYS A 15 4.42 5.38 13.81
N ALA A 16 5.69 5.01 13.67
CA ALA A 16 6.58 4.78 14.81
C ALA A 16 6.80 6.04 15.67
N LEU A 17 6.82 7.23 15.06
CA LEU A 17 6.89 8.49 15.80
C LEU A 17 5.61 8.76 16.56
N SER A 18 4.44 8.50 15.97
CA SER A 18 3.16 8.68 16.65
C SER A 18 2.98 7.77 17.88
N SER A 19 3.58 6.58 17.87
CA SER A 19 3.57 5.61 18.97
C SER A 19 4.80 5.69 19.88
N CYS A 20 5.76 6.58 19.58
CA CYS A 20 7.08 6.69 20.24
C CYS A 20 7.89 5.37 20.32
N SER A 21 7.55 4.38 19.50
CA SER A 21 8.08 3.01 19.62
C SER A 21 7.90 2.24 18.31
N TYR A 22 8.79 1.27 18.06
CA TYR A 22 8.72 0.38 16.89
C TYR A 22 8.04 -0.97 17.19
N GLY A 23 7.58 -1.18 18.43
CA GLY A 23 6.97 -2.44 18.85
C GLY A 23 5.55 -2.61 18.28
N LEU A 24 5.25 -3.77 17.70
CA LEU A 24 3.90 -4.12 17.25
C LEU A 24 2.86 -4.10 18.39
N ILE A 25 3.28 -4.44 19.61
CA ILE A 25 2.43 -4.37 20.80
C ILE A 25 2.11 -2.93 21.18
N ASP A 26 3.06 -2.01 21.03
CA ASP A 26 2.86 -0.62 21.43
C ASP A 26 1.85 0.09 20.50
N PHE A 27 1.81 -0.32 19.23
CA PHE A 27 0.76 0.11 18.31
C PHE A 27 -0.64 -0.29 18.80
N TYR A 28 -0.83 -1.45 19.42
CA TYR A 28 -2.14 -1.84 19.95
C TYR A 28 -2.65 -0.87 21.03
N TYR A 29 -1.76 -0.34 21.88
CA TYR A 29 -2.15 0.50 23.01
C TYR A 29 -2.29 1.99 22.67
N ASN A 30 -1.47 2.54 21.76
CA ASN A 30 -1.45 3.98 21.44
C ASN A 30 -2.31 4.37 20.22
N CYS A 31 -3.11 3.46 19.68
CA CYS A 31 -3.56 3.53 18.30
C CYS A 31 -4.63 4.56 17.91
N TRP A 32 -5.20 5.28 18.87
CA TRP A 32 -6.18 6.32 18.52
C TRP A 32 -5.52 7.60 17.99
N SER A 33 -4.22 7.83 18.21
CA SER A 33 -3.54 9.04 17.74
C SER A 33 -3.26 9.02 16.23
N SER A 34 -2.79 7.89 15.67
CA SER A 34 -2.39 7.76 14.27
C SER A 34 -3.55 7.96 13.28
N LEU A 35 -4.71 7.39 13.58
CA LEU A 35 -5.90 7.46 12.72
C LEU A 35 -6.57 8.84 12.71
N LEU A 36 -6.54 9.55 13.85
CA LEU A 36 -7.17 10.86 14.00
C LEU A 36 -6.30 11.99 13.41
N VAL A 37 -4.98 11.80 13.37
CA VAL A 37 -4.04 12.86 13.01
C VAL A 37 -3.94 13.06 11.48
N PHE A 38 -4.06 12.03 10.62
CA PHE A 38 -4.11 12.25 9.15
C PHE A 38 -4.86 11.16 8.33
N PRO A 39 -6.15 11.34 7.98
CA PRO A 39 -6.83 10.50 6.98
C PRO A 39 -6.19 10.57 5.58
N LEU A 40 -5.43 11.63 5.29
CA LEU A 40 -4.68 11.77 4.04
C LEU A 40 -3.53 10.76 3.92
N ILE A 41 -2.83 10.46 5.02
CA ILE A 41 -1.72 9.49 5.03
C ILE A 41 -2.27 8.08 4.84
N TYR A 42 -3.43 7.79 5.44
CA TYR A 42 -4.16 6.54 5.19
C TYR A 42 -4.50 6.34 3.71
N GLY A 43 -5.04 7.37 3.05
CA GLY A 43 -5.34 7.33 1.62
C GLY A 43 -4.11 7.15 0.74
N LEU A 44 -3.02 7.86 1.03
CA LEU A 44 -1.75 7.70 0.33
C LEU A 44 -1.17 6.30 0.51
N PHE A 45 -1.29 5.73 1.71
CA PHE A 45 -0.83 4.37 1.98
C PHE A 45 -1.64 3.33 1.18
N LEU A 46 -2.97 3.47 1.10
CA LEU A 46 -3.79 2.58 0.26
C LEU A 46 -3.37 2.63 -1.21
N ILE A 47 -3.03 3.82 -1.71
CA ILE A 47 -2.48 3.97 -3.06
C ILE A 47 -1.12 3.26 -3.16
N CYS A 48 -0.23 3.38 -2.16
CA CYS A 48 1.05 2.66 -2.13
C CYS A 48 0.87 1.13 -2.16
N VAL A 49 -0.11 0.58 -1.44
CA VAL A 49 -0.42 -0.86 -1.46
C VAL A 49 -0.92 -1.32 -2.83
N LEU A 50 -1.75 -0.53 -3.51
CA LEU A 50 -2.16 -0.79 -4.89
C LEU A 50 -0.97 -0.83 -5.85
N CYS A 51 0.05 -0.02 -5.59
CA CYS A 51 1.22 0.08 -6.44
C CYS A 51 2.19 -1.09 -6.27
N GLU A 52 2.44 -1.52 -5.03
CA GLU A 52 3.38 -2.61 -4.76
C GLU A 52 2.83 -3.96 -5.23
N THR A 53 1.51 -4.07 -5.32
CA THR A 53 0.83 -5.28 -5.78
C THR A 53 0.78 -5.37 -7.31
N ASN A 54 1.30 -4.36 -8.03
CA ASN A 54 1.41 -4.30 -9.49
C ASN A 54 0.12 -4.72 -10.22
N ARG A 55 -1.06 -4.39 -9.65
CA ARG A 55 -2.36 -4.75 -10.22
C ARG A 55 -3.11 -3.53 -10.73
N THR A 56 -4.01 -3.76 -11.69
CA THR A 56 -4.84 -2.73 -12.33
C THR A 56 -5.48 -1.84 -11.26
N PRO A 57 -5.27 -0.51 -11.26
CA PRO A 57 -4.83 0.35 -12.38
C PRO A 57 -3.32 0.51 -12.61
N PHE A 58 -2.44 -0.04 -11.76
CA PHE A 58 -0.98 0.12 -11.82
C PHE A 58 -0.27 -1.18 -12.27
N ASP A 59 -0.75 -1.73 -13.38
CA ASP A 59 -0.28 -3.00 -13.94
C ASP A 59 0.59 -2.75 -15.19
N TYR A 60 1.84 -2.36 -14.98
CA TYR A 60 2.79 -2.06 -16.07
C TYR A 60 3.63 -3.27 -16.48
N GLY A 61 3.76 -4.26 -15.59
CA GLY A 61 4.56 -5.47 -15.85
C GLY A 61 3.81 -6.53 -16.66
N GLU A 62 2.48 -6.65 -16.50
CA GLU A 62 1.67 -7.66 -17.20
C GLU A 62 0.95 -7.13 -18.45
N ALA A 63 1.09 -5.84 -18.77
CA ALA A 63 0.33 -5.19 -19.84
C ALA A 63 0.72 -5.71 -21.23
N GLU A 64 -0.18 -6.53 -21.78
CA GLU A 64 -0.25 -7.10 -23.14
C GLU A 64 -0.01 -6.11 -24.31
N SER A 65 -0.10 -4.80 -24.09
CA SER A 65 0.10 -3.78 -25.13
C SER A 65 1.53 -3.25 -25.25
N GLU A 66 2.39 -3.46 -24.25
CA GLU A 66 3.68 -2.75 -24.13
C GLU A 66 4.87 -3.69 -24.13
N LEU A 67 4.72 -4.87 -23.50
CA LEU A 67 5.67 -5.98 -23.55
C LEU A 67 4.83 -7.23 -23.80
N VAL A 68 5.18 -8.06 -24.79
CA VAL A 68 4.56 -9.38 -24.98
C VAL A 68 4.62 -10.08 -23.64
N SER A 69 3.47 -10.38 -23.03
CA SER A 69 3.27 -10.80 -21.65
C SER A 69 4.32 -11.82 -21.16
N GLY A 70 5.47 -11.32 -20.71
CA GLY A 70 6.73 -12.07 -20.82
C GLY A 70 6.70 -13.38 -20.05
N PHE A 71 6.36 -13.31 -18.76
CA PHE A 71 6.29 -14.49 -17.92
C PHE A 71 5.06 -15.36 -18.21
N ASN A 72 3.98 -14.81 -18.79
CA ASN A 72 2.82 -15.62 -19.19
C ASN A 72 3.12 -16.55 -20.36
N VAL A 73 4.13 -16.23 -21.17
CA VAL A 73 4.60 -17.08 -22.29
C VAL A 73 5.59 -18.15 -21.81
N GLU A 74 6.38 -17.83 -20.78
CA GLU A 74 7.45 -18.72 -20.27
C GLU A 74 6.94 -19.72 -19.22
N TYR A 75 5.99 -19.31 -18.38
CA TYR A 75 5.48 -20.15 -17.28
C TYR A 75 4.11 -20.77 -17.63
N SER A 76 3.96 -22.06 -17.34
CA SER A 76 2.70 -22.79 -17.51
C SER A 76 2.40 -23.72 -16.33
N GLY A 77 1.13 -24.10 -16.17
CA GLY A 77 0.69 -25.07 -15.16
C GLY A 77 0.83 -24.58 -13.72
N ILE A 78 1.58 -25.32 -12.89
CA ILE A 78 1.70 -25.09 -11.45
C ILE A 78 2.49 -23.81 -11.14
N TYR A 79 3.57 -23.54 -11.88
CA TYR A 79 4.39 -22.36 -11.65
C TYR A 79 3.61 -21.06 -11.91
N PHE A 80 2.78 -21.06 -12.97
CA PHE A 80 1.88 -19.96 -13.27
C PHE A 80 0.85 -19.73 -12.16
N MET A 81 0.26 -20.80 -11.61
CA MET A 81 -0.65 -20.70 -10.46
C MET A 81 0.06 -20.13 -9.22
N CYS A 82 1.30 -20.54 -8.97
CA CYS A 82 2.08 -20.06 -7.82
C CYS A 82 2.40 -18.57 -7.90
N LEU A 83 2.72 -18.04 -9.09
CA LEU A 83 2.95 -16.61 -9.29
C LEU A 83 1.72 -15.78 -8.90
N PHE A 84 0.54 -16.13 -9.41
CA PHE A 84 -0.68 -15.44 -9.02
C PHE A 84 -1.03 -15.63 -7.54
N ALA A 85 -0.86 -16.84 -7.00
CA ALA A 85 -1.09 -17.07 -5.58
C ALA A 85 -0.20 -16.18 -4.69
N CYS A 86 1.08 -16.04 -5.05
CA CYS A 86 2.00 -15.16 -4.35
C CYS A 86 1.56 -13.69 -4.39
N GLU A 87 1.10 -13.18 -5.54
CA GLU A 87 0.60 -11.81 -5.61
C GLU A 87 -0.63 -11.57 -4.75
N TYR A 88 -1.56 -12.54 -4.67
CA TYR A 88 -2.70 -12.44 -3.75
C TYR A 88 -2.28 -12.48 -2.28
N ILE A 89 -1.26 -13.28 -1.94
CA ILE A 89 -0.69 -13.32 -0.59
C ILE A 89 -0.05 -11.97 -0.25
N VAL A 90 0.69 -11.38 -1.19
CA VAL A 90 1.33 -10.07 -1.01
C VAL A 90 0.29 -8.96 -0.78
N MET A 91 -0.82 -8.96 -1.53
CA MET A 91 -1.96 -8.05 -1.27
C MET A 91 -2.50 -8.19 0.17
N TYR A 92 -2.69 -9.43 0.62
CA TYR A 92 -3.17 -9.70 1.96
C TYR A 92 -2.17 -9.21 3.03
N VAL A 93 -0.88 -9.55 2.90
CA VAL A 93 0.16 -9.19 3.87
C VAL A 93 0.29 -7.68 4.02
N PHE A 94 0.32 -6.92 2.92
CA PHE A 94 0.40 -5.47 3.00
C PHE A 94 -0.86 -4.83 3.59
N SER A 95 -2.04 -5.37 3.27
CA SER A 95 -3.30 -4.90 3.87
C SER A 95 -3.36 -5.17 5.38
N TRP A 96 -2.80 -6.30 5.83
CA TRP A 96 -2.71 -6.65 7.24
C TRP A 96 -1.72 -5.76 7.99
N LEU A 97 -0.53 -5.58 7.43
CA LEU A 97 0.50 -4.71 8.01
C LEU A 97 -0.03 -3.28 8.17
N MET A 98 -0.78 -2.78 7.19
CA MET A 98 -1.46 -1.48 7.28
C MET A 98 -2.32 -1.36 8.53
N VAL A 99 -3.21 -2.33 8.72
CA VAL A 99 -4.18 -2.36 9.81
C VAL A 99 -3.48 -2.37 11.15
N VAL A 100 -2.40 -3.16 11.28
CA VAL A 100 -1.62 -3.23 12.51
C VAL A 100 -0.92 -1.90 12.80
N LEU A 101 -0.30 -1.27 11.80
CA LEU A 101 0.43 -0.01 12.00
C LEU A 101 -0.47 1.20 12.28
N MET A 102 -1.63 1.30 11.62
CA MET A 102 -2.48 2.49 11.73
C MET A 102 -3.64 2.35 12.71
N VAL A 103 -4.17 1.14 12.88
CA VAL A 103 -5.36 0.87 13.71
C VAL A 103 -5.02 0.02 14.93
N GLY A 104 -3.87 -0.65 14.95
CA GLY A 104 -3.37 -1.38 16.13
C GLY A 104 -3.96 -2.77 16.25
N GLY A 105 -4.97 -3.11 15.44
CA GLY A 105 -5.60 -4.42 15.40
C GLY A 105 -6.93 -4.49 16.17
N GLY A 106 -7.23 -5.67 16.73
CA GLY A 106 -8.51 -5.95 17.40
C GLY A 106 -9.69 -6.13 16.45
N PHE A 107 -10.91 -6.04 16.97
CA PHE A 107 -12.15 -6.20 16.19
C PHE A 107 -12.31 -5.10 15.13
N ILE A 108 -11.95 -3.85 15.49
CA ILE A 108 -11.96 -2.71 14.56
C ILE A 108 -10.93 -2.96 13.46
N GLY A 109 -9.73 -3.44 13.80
CA GLY A 109 -8.73 -3.82 12.81
C GLY A 109 -9.22 -4.87 11.81
N MET A 110 -9.94 -5.91 12.27
CA MET A 110 -10.53 -6.89 11.34
C MET A 110 -11.52 -6.25 10.36
N LEU A 111 -12.36 -5.32 10.82
CA LEU A 111 -13.29 -4.61 9.94
C LEU A 111 -12.56 -3.76 8.90
N VAL A 112 -11.50 -3.05 9.32
CA VAL A 112 -10.66 -2.25 8.41
C VAL A 112 -9.91 -3.13 7.41
N LEU A 113 -9.45 -4.32 7.83
CA LEU A 113 -8.83 -5.28 6.91
C LEU A 113 -9.82 -5.72 5.81
N MET A 114 -11.05 -6.07 6.19
CA MET A 114 -12.08 -6.43 5.23
C MET A 114 -12.40 -5.25 4.30
N PHE A 115 -12.48 -4.03 4.85
CA PHE A 115 -12.66 -2.83 4.05
C PHE A 115 -11.51 -2.61 3.06
N ASN A 116 -10.25 -2.80 3.47
CA ASN A 116 -9.09 -2.63 2.60
C ASN A 116 -9.09 -3.64 1.45
N LEU A 117 -9.39 -4.91 1.72
CA LEU A 117 -9.47 -5.93 0.67
C LEU A 117 -10.61 -5.64 -0.31
N LEU A 118 -11.79 -5.23 0.19
CA LEU A 118 -12.91 -4.79 -0.65
C LEU A 118 -12.54 -3.55 -1.48
N PHE A 119 -11.84 -2.59 -0.88
CA PHE A 119 -11.37 -1.39 -1.57
C PHE A 119 -10.39 -1.73 -2.69
N LEU A 120 -9.44 -2.64 -2.47
CA LEU A 120 -8.50 -3.10 -3.50
C LEU A 120 -9.23 -3.79 -4.67
N MET A 121 -10.21 -4.66 -4.37
CA MET A 121 -11.04 -5.29 -5.40
C MET A 121 -11.92 -4.28 -6.16
N TRP A 122 -12.45 -3.28 -5.45
CA TRP A 122 -13.30 -2.24 -6.04
C TRP A 122 -12.50 -1.23 -6.89
N ALA A 123 -11.31 -0.84 -6.42
CA ALA A 123 -10.39 0.02 -7.15
C ALA A 123 -10.02 -0.59 -8.51
N ARG A 124 -9.80 -1.92 -8.56
CA ARG A 124 -9.59 -2.66 -9.81
C ARG A 124 -10.76 -2.55 -10.79
N ALA A 125 -12.00 -2.58 -10.30
CA ALA A 125 -13.18 -2.57 -11.15
C ALA A 125 -13.51 -1.18 -11.72
N THR A 126 -13.07 -0.12 -11.04
CA THR A 126 -13.53 1.26 -11.29
C THR A 126 -12.47 2.17 -11.90
N LEU A 127 -11.19 1.97 -11.58
CA LEU A 127 -10.13 2.90 -11.99
C LEU A 127 -9.57 2.53 -13.38
N PRO A 128 -9.47 3.50 -14.31
CA PRO A 128 -8.79 3.29 -15.58
C PRO A 128 -7.29 3.12 -15.37
N ARG A 129 -6.63 2.43 -16.30
CA ARG A 129 -5.16 2.30 -16.31
C ARG A 129 -4.51 3.69 -16.40
N VAL A 130 -3.57 3.96 -15.52
CA VAL A 130 -2.80 5.21 -15.49
C VAL A 130 -1.50 5.00 -16.27
N ARG A 131 -0.95 6.05 -16.90
CA ARG A 131 0.37 6.00 -17.53
C ARG A 131 1.50 6.13 -16.51
N TYR A 132 2.59 5.40 -16.75
CA TYR A 132 3.74 5.34 -15.85
C TYR A 132 4.34 6.73 -15.55
N ASP A 133 4.50 7.59 -16.56
CA ASP A 133 5.12 8.91 -16.38
C ASP A 133 4.32 9.83 -15.46
N CYS A 134 3.00 9.91 -15.67
CA CYS A 134 2.10 10.70 -14.82
C CYS A 134 2.11 10.21 -13.38
N PHE A 135 2.23 8.89 -13.24
CA PHE A 135 2.21 8.23 -11.97
C PHE A 135 3.49 8.44 -11.17
N VAL A 136 4.67 8.30 -11.79
CA VAL A 136 5.95 8.57 -11.13
C VAL A 136 6.03 10.04 -10.70
N ASN A 137 5.56 10.96 -11.55
CA ASN A 137 5.48 12.38 -11.21
C ASN A 137 4.55 12.65 -10.02
N PHE A 138 3.41 11.95 -9.91
CA PHE A 138 2.53 12.05 -8.74
C PHE A 138 3.23 11.56 -7.46
N PHE A 139 3.93 10.44 -7.53
CA PHE A 139 4.64 9.87 -6.37
C PHE A 139 5.77 10.78 -5.87
N TRP A 140 6.63 11.25 -6.78
CA TRP A 140 7.77 12.07 -6.41
C TRP A 140 7.38 13.51 -6.08
N GLY A 141 6.43 14.08 -6.82
CA GLY A 141 6.01 15.47 -6.63
C GLY A 141 5.04 15.65 -5.47
N VAL A 142 4.04 14.78 -5.34
CA VAL A 142 2.92 14.98 -4.39
C VAL A 142 3.05 14.07 -3.18
N CYS A 143 3.20 12.75 -3.38
CA CYS A 143 3.20 11.79 -2.27
C CYS A 143 4.35 12.06 -1.28
N LEU A 144 5.57 12.21 -1.80
CA LEU A 144 6.77 12.44 -0.99
C LEU A 144 6.67 13.77 -0.22
N CYS A 145 6.22 14.84 -0.87
CA CYS A 145 6.03 16.14 -0.24
C CYS A 145 4.99 16.09 0.90
N VAL A 146 3.86 15.42 0.70
CA VAL A 146 2.82 15.29 1.74
C VAL A 146 3.33 14.47 2.93
N LEU A 147 4.10 13.40 2.69
CA LEU A 147 4.68 12.59 3.77
C LEU A 147 5.69 13.37 4.61
N ILE A 148 6.55 14.17 3.97
CA ILE A 148 7.51 15.04 4.67
C ILE A 148 6.77 16.10 5.51
N LEU A 149 5.71 16.70 4.97
CA LEU A 149 4.90 17.66 5.73
C LEU A 149 4.21 17.00 6.93
N GLY A 150 3.68 15.78 6.75
CA GLY A 150 3.09 14.98 7.83
C GLY A 150 4.09 14.66 8.94
N PHE A 151 5.36 14.41 8.60
CA PHE A 151 6.43 14.21 9.57
C PHE A 151 6.67 15.45 10.44
N PHE A 152 6.79 16.64 9.83
CA PHE A 152 7.00 17.89 10.59
C PHE A 152 5.81 18.26 11.48
N ALA A 153 4.59 17.88 11.09
CA ALA A 153 3.39 18.15 11.88
C ALA A 153 3.31 17.35 13.19
N ILE A 154 4.00 16.21 13.31
CA ILE A 154 4.05 15.41 14.54
C ILE A 154 5.14 15.87 15.50
N VAL A 155 6.26 16.36 14.96
CA VAL A 155 7.44 16.73 15.77
C VAL A 155 7.23 18.04 16.53
N ASN A 156 6.34 18.93 16.05
CA ASN A 156 5.92 20.16 16.72
C ASN A 156 4.72 19.93 17.64
#